data_AF-A0AB39SYM5-F1
#
_entry.id   AF-A0AB39SYM5-F1
#
_cell.length_a   1.000
_cell.length_b   1.000
_cell.length_c   1.000
_cell.angle_alpha   90.00
_cell.angle_beta   90.00
_cell.angle_gamma   90.00
#
_symmetry.space_group_name_H-M   'P 1'
#
loop_
_entity.id
_entity.type
_entity.pdbx_description
1 polymer ?
#
loop_
_entity_poly.entity_id
_entity_poly.type
_entity_poly.pdbx_seq_one_letter_code
_entity_poly.pdbx_strand_id
1 'polypeptide(L)'
;MGPAAEGARRAGPLIVTEDLGLLDDLLRLCAAAGVEPEVHHRVPERRASWTDPPLVLVGDDAAARCRGAVRRPGTLLVGRDQDDPGLWRLAVEIGAESVLSLPGAESLLVDRLADAAEGVGRAALTVGVVGGRGGAGASTLACGLALAAARAGRRTLLVDGDPLGGGLDVLLGGEREEGRRWPDFAASKGRLAGGALEESLPSVRGVRVLSWGRDATAPVPPEAVRSVLAAARRRGGAVVVDLPRGTDPSVTEALAQLDLGLLVVPAELRAVAAADRMAAAIGPAVRDLRAVVRGPYAVGLDERWVADALRLPLAGELPYDPGIVADQDAGVPPGAEPRGPLGRFCAAFWERALAPGGAA
;
A
#
# COMPACT_ATOMS: atom_id res chain seq x y z
N MET A 1 25.45 -8.94 33.29
CA MET A 1 24.39 -9.95 33.08
C MET A 1 23.05 -9.25 33.31
N GLY A 2 22.59 -8.50 32.30
CA GLY A 2 21.28 -7.82 32.36
C GLY A 2 20.19 -8.78 31.89
N PRO A 3 18.98 -8.73 32.45
CA PRO A 3 17.91 -9.63 32.08
C PRO A 3 17.55 -9.41 30.61
N ALA A 4 17.47 -10.52 29.87
CA ALA A 4 16.95 -10.53 28.52
C ALA A 4 15.55 -9.91 28.54
N ALA A 5 15.32 -8.92 27.68
CA ALA A 5 13.99 -8.43 27.41
C ALA A 5 13.19 -9.60 26.83
N GLU A 6 12.35 -10.23 27.65
CA GLU A 6 11.25 -11.07 27.17
C GLU A 6 10.43 -10.21 26.21
N GLY A 7 10.60 -10.47 24.91
CA GLY A 7 9.76 -9.87 23.90
C GLY A 7 8.31 -10.16 24.28
N ALA A 8 7.53 -9.11 24.51
CA ALA A 8 6.09 -9.23 24.76
C ALA A 8 5.49 -10.16 23.70
N ARG A 9 5.12 -11.39 24.10
CA ARG A 9 4.40 -12.33 23.25
C ARG A 9 3.15 -11.61 22.78
N ARG A 10 3.12 -11.22 21.50
CA ARG A 10 1.94 -10.65 20.88
C ARG A 10 0.83 -11.69 21.00
N ALA A 11 -0.33 -11.29 21.52
CA ALA A 11 -1.50 -12.15 21.60
C ALA A 11 -1.88 -12.59 20.19
N GLY A 12 -2.09 -13.88 20.00
CA GLY A 12 -2.57 -14.43 18.74
C GLY A 12 -4.04 -14.07 18.46
N PRO A 13 -4.57 -14.48 17.31
CA PRO A 13 -5.97 -14.25 16.97
C PRO A 13 -6.91 -14.98 17.95
N LEU A 14 -8.05 -14.36 18.27
CA LEU A 14 -9.10 -14.97 19.08
C LEU A 14 -10.07 -15.74 18.19
N ILE A 15 -10.38 -16.98 18.53
CA ILE A 15 -11.42 -17.80 17.89
C ILE A 15 -12.57 -17.96 18.88
N VAL A 16 -13.80 -17.68 18.44
CA VAL A 16 -15.03 -17.89 19.21
C VAL A 16 -15.97 -18.81 18.45
N THR A 17 -16.01 -20.10 18.81
CA THR A 17 -16.93 -21.11 18.22
C THR A 17 -17.10 -22.31 19.15
N GLU A 18 -18.26 -22.97 19.09
CA GLU A 18 -18.54 -24.29 19.67
C GLU A 18 -18.59 -25.39 18.59
N ASP A 19 -18.63 -25.03 17.30
CA ASP A 19 -18.56 -25.99 16.20
C ASP A 19 -17.14 -26.56 16.06
N LEU A 20 -16.99 -27.83 16.44
CA LEU A 20 -15.72 -28.54 16.39
C LEU A 20 -15.13 -28.65 14.97
N GLY A 21 -15.97 -28.80 13.95
CA GLY A 21 -15.45 -28.92 12.59
C GLY A 21 -15.00 -27.57 12.03
N LEU A 22 -15.68 -26.48 12.38
CA LEU A 22 -15.22 -25.13 12.05
C LEU A 22 -13.95 -24.80 12.84
N LEU A 23 -13.90 -25.17 14.12
CA LEU A 23 -12.71 -24.98 14.95
C LEU A 23 -11.49 -25.70 14.36
N ASP A 24 -11.62 -26.96 13.95
CA ASP A 24 -10.52 -27.71 13.32
C ASP A 24 -10.00 -27.03 12.05
N ASP A 25 -10.91 -26.53 11.20
CA ASP A 25 -10.53 -25.76 10.01
C ASP A 25 -9.81 -24.47 10.39
N LEU A 26 -10.33 -23.70 11.33
CA LEU A 26 -9.71 -22.45 11.79
C LEU A 26 -8.33 -22.68 12.41
N LEU A 27 -8.16 -23.73 13.21
CA LEU A 27 -6.87 -24.10 13.80
C LEU A 27 -5.86 -24.50 12.72
N ARG A 28 -6.28 -25.26 11.71
CA ARG A 28 -5.45 -25.62 10.54
C ARG A 28 -5.00 -24.37 9.79
N LEU A 29 -5.90 -23.42 9.55
CA LEU A 29 -5.58 -22.17 8.85
C LEU A 29 -4.67 -21.26 9.68
N CYS A 30 -4.85 -21.22 11.00
CA CYS A 30 -3.93 -20.54 11.92
C CYS A 30 -2.52 -21.14 11.86
N ALA A 31 -2.41 -22.47 11.89
CA ALA A 31 -1.13 -23.15 11.74
C ALA A 31 -0.46 -22.85 10.38
N ALA A 32 -1.24 -22.83 9.29
CA ALA A 32 -0.75 -22.44 7.97
C ALA A 32 -0.25 -20.99 7.91
N ALA A 33 -0.85 -20.10 8.69
CA ALA A 33 -0.41 -18.71 8.84
C ALA A 33 0.72 -18.52 9.88
N GLY A 34 1.14 -19.60 10.56
CA GLY A 34 2.17 -19.54 11.60
C GLY A 34 1.75 -18.80 12.88
N VAL A 35 0.44 -18.76 13.17
CA VAL A 35 -0.12 -18.10 14.36
C VAL A 35 -0.73 -19.10 15.33
N GLU A 36 -0.57 -18.83 16.63
CA GLU A 36 -1.19 -19.62 17.70
C GLU A 36 -2.44 -18.87 18.21
N PRO A 37 -3.66 -19.37 17.95
CA PRO A 37 -4.88 -18.69 18.35
C PRO A 37 -5.23 -18.94 19.82
N GLU A 38 -5.99 -18.02 20.42
CA GLU A 38 -6.70 -18.24 21.67
C GLU A 38 -8.13 -18.68 21.35
N VAL A 39 -8.58 -19.83 21.89
CA VAL A 39 -9.91 -20.38 21.59
C VAL A 39 -10.85 -20.19 22.76
N HIS A 40 -12.03 -19.65 22.48
CA HIS A 40 -13.13 -19.49 23.41
C HIS A 40 -14.43 -20.04 22.81
N HIS A 41 -15.36 -20.46 23.66
CA HIS A 41 -16.69 -20.90 23.24
C HIS A 41 -17.75 -19.79 23.37
N ARG A 42 -17.39 -18.69 24.03
CA ARG A 42 -18.23 -17.51 24.27
C ARG A 42 -17.35 -16.26 24.28
N VAL A 43 -17.97 -15.08 24.24
CA VAL A 43 -17.23 -13.81 24.41
C VAL A 43 -16.44 -13.86 25.75
N PRO A 44 -15.13 -13.59 25.74
CA PRO A 44 -14.33 -13.60 26.96
C PRO A 44 -14.86 -12.61 28.00
N GLU A 45 -14.82 -13.00 29.29
CA GLU A 45 -15.31 -12.15 30.39
C GLU A 45 -14.47 -10.87 30.54
N ARG A 46 -13.18 -10.93 30.21
CA ARG A 46 -12.29 -9.78 30.21
C ARG A 46 -12.39 -9.04 28.89
N ARG A 47 -12.78 -7.77 28.94
CA ARG A 47 -12.83 -6.88 27.76
C ARG A 47 -11.51 -6.85 26.97
N ALA A 48 -10.38 -6.85 27.68
CA ALA A 48 -9.03 -6.89 27.09
C ALA A 48 -8.83 -8.11 26.18
N SER A 49 -9.31 -9.29 26.59
CA SER A 49 -9.22 -10.51 25.79
C SER A 49 -10.01 -10.45 24.48
N TRP A 50 -10.97 -9.52 24.34
CA TRP A 50 -11.67 -9.25 23.08
C TRP A 50 -11.02 -8.12 22.26
N THR A 51 -10.44 -7.12 22.92
CA THR A 51 -9.91 -5.90 22.27
C THR A 51 -8.44 -6.00 21.87
N ASP A 52 -7.65 -6.81 22.57
CA ASP A 52 -6.20 -6.89 22.41
C ASP A 52 -5.75 -7.82 21.27
N PRO A 53 -6.44 -8.95 20.96
CA PRO A 53 -6.08 -9.79 19.83
C PRO A 53 -6.02 -8.99 18.52
N PRO A 54 -5.11 -9.27 17.58
CA PRO A 54 -5.07 -8.55 16.31
C PRO A 54 -6.26 -8.90 15.38
N LEU A 55 -6.87 -10.06 15.59
CA LEU A 55 -8.02 -10.55 14.84
C LEU A 55 -8.98 -11.30 15.79
N VAL A 56 -10.28 -11.21 15.53
CA VAL A 56 -11.32 -11.98 16.23
C VAL A 56 -12.14 -12.74 15.20
N LEU A 57 -12.06 -14.06 15.19
CA LEU A 57 -12.82 -14.96 14.34
C LEU A 57 -14.03 -15.47 15.12
N VAL A 58 -15.23 -15.15 14.65
CA VAL A 58 -16.49 -15.58 15.26
C VAL A 58 -17.13 -16.61 14.35
N GLY A 59 -17.42 -17.81 14.86
CA GLY A 59 -18.20 -18.81 14.15
C GLY A 59 -19.67 -18.37 13.99
N ASP A 60 -20.30 -18.79 12.90
CA ASP A 60 -21.73 -18.60 12.65
C ASP A 60 -22.60 -19.10 13.82
N ASP A 61 -22.22 -20.24 14.40
CA ASP A 61 -22.80 -20.85 15.59
C ASP A 61 -22.75 -19.95 16.85
N ALA A 62 -21.68 -19.17 17.00
CA ALA A 62 -21.43 -18.32 18.17
C ALA A 62 -21.85 -16.85 17.96
N ALA A 63 -22.15 -16.44 16.72
CA ALA A 63 -22.42 -15.06 16.35
C ALA A 63 -23.55 -14.42 17.16
N ALA A 64 -24.65 -15.15 17.37
CA ALA A 64 -25.80 -14.66 18.14
C ALA A 64 -25.44 -14.36 19.60
N ARG A 65 -24.45 -15.05 20.17
CA ARG A 65 -23.97 -14.87 21.55
C ARG A 65 -22.94 -13.75 21.68
N CYS A 66 -22.37 -13.30 20.56
CA CYS A 66 -21.46 -12.17 20.49
C CYS A 66 -22.18 -10.81 20.34
N ARG A 67 -23.52 -10.81 20.33
CA ARG A 67 -24.33 -9.58 20.31
C ARG A 67 -24.00 -8.70 21.51
N GLY A 68 -23.73 -7.43 21.25
CA GLY A 68 -23.36 -6.45 22.29
C GLY A 68 -21.87 -6.45 22.66
N ALA A 69 -21.04 -7.29 22.03
CA ALA A 69 -19.59 -7.15 22.13
C ALA A 69 -19.12 -5.78 21.60
N VAL A 70 -17.97 -5.32 22.09
CA VAL A 70 -17.40 -4.04 21.67
C VAL A 70 -17.00 -4.13 20.20
N ARG A 71 -17.55 -3.23 19.37
CA ARG A 71 -17.17 -3.13 17.95
C ARG A 71 -15.70 -2.75 17.83
N ARG A 72 -14.98 -3.45 16.97
CA ARG A 72 -13.57 -3.22 16.68
C ARG A 72 -13.23 -3.63 15.25
N PRO A 73 -12.20 -3.02 14.63
CA PRO A 73 -11.60 -3.54 13.41
C PRO A 73 -11.03 -4.95 13.62
N GLY A 74 -11.02 -5.76 12.56
CA GLY A 74 -10.47 -7.12 12.60
C GLY A 74 -11.40 -8.19 13.20
N THR A 75 -12.70 -7.91 13.38
CA THR A 75 -13.70 -8.94 13.70
C THR A 75 -14.24 -9.55 12.41
N LEU A 76 -14.07 -10.86 12.22
CA LEU A 76 -14.54 -11.60 11.05
C LEU A 76 -15.58 -12.64 11.46
N LEU A 77 -16.69 -12.71 10.74
CA LEU A 77 -17.66 -13.79 10.89
C LEU A 77 -17.29 -14.90 9.91
N VAL A 78 -17.10 -16.12 10.40
CA VAL A 78 -16.72 -17.28 9.60
C VAL A 78 -17.80 -18.35 9.71
N GLY A 79 -18.28 -18.83 8.57
CA GLY A 79 -19.25 -19.91 8.50
C GLY A 79 -18.94 -20.88 7.37
N ARG A 80 -19.79 -21.90 7.21
CA ARG A 80 -19.68 -22.86 6.10
C ARG A 80 -20.72 -22.67 5.00
N ASP A 81 -21.82 -21.99 5.31
CA ASP A 81 -22.88 -21.69 4.36
C ASP A 81 -22.82 -20.21 3.92
N GLN A 82 -22.66 -20.00 2.62
CA GLN A 82 -22.53 -18.68 1.99
C GLN A 82 -23.89 -18.06 1.63
N ASP A 83 -24.94 -18.89 1.59
CA ASP A 83 -26.26 -18.50 1.11
C ASP A 83 -27.26 -18.22 2.25
N ASP A 84 -26.84 -18.32 3.52
CA ASP A 84 -27.68 -17.97 4.67
C ASP A 84 -27.85 -16.44 4.80
N PRO A 85 -29.04 -15.87 4.52
CA PRO A 85 -29.29 -14.44 4.68
C PRO A 85 -29.22 -13.99 6.15
N GLY A 86 -29.36 -14.92 7.10
CA GLY A 86 -29.22 -14.67 8.52
C GLY A 86 -27.79 -14.30 8.92
N LEU A 87 -26.79 -14.86 8.23
CA LEU A 87 -25.38 -14.66 8.51
C LEU A 87 -24.95 -13.20 8.30
N TRP A 88 -25.38 -12.59 7.20
CA TRP A 88 -25.11 -11.18 6.89
C TRP A 88 -25.73 -10.23 7.91
N ARG A 89 -26.94 -10.52 8.39
CA ARG A 89 -27.59 -9.72 9.43
C ARG A 89 -26.82 -9.80 10.75
N LEU A 90 -26.41 -11.01 11.14
CA LEU A 90 -25.61 -11.25 12.35
C LEU A 90 -24.27 -10.52 12.27
N ALA A 91 -23.61 -10.52 11.11
CA ALA A 91 -22.36 -9.80 10.88
C ALA A 91 -22.49 -8.30 11.21
N VAL A 92 -23.56 -7.66 10.74
CA VAL A 92 -23.83 -6.24 10.99
C VAL A 92 -24.12 -5.97 12.47
N GLU A 93 -24.85 -6.87 13.14
CA GLU A 93 -25.20 -6.76 14.56
C GLU A 93 -23.96 -6.81 15.45
N ILE A 94 -23.03 -7.75 15.19
CA ILE A 94 -21.77 -7.88 15.94
C ILE A 94 -20.69 -6.87 15.49
N GLY A 95 -20.93 -6.17 14.37
CA GLY A 95 -19.98 -5.23 13.79
C GLY A 95 -18.77 -5.90 13.15
N ALA A 96 -18.96 -7.07 12.54
CA ALA A 96 -17.93 -7.74 11.76
C ALA A 96 -17.53 -6.90 10.55
N GLU A 97 -16.23 -6.88 10.27
CA GLU A 97 -15.63 -6.21 9.12
C GLU A 97 -15.94 -6.96 7.82
N SER A 98 -15.99 -8.30 7.87
CA SER A 98 -16.38 -9.14 6.75
C SER A 98 -16.94 -10.49 7.17
N VAL A 99 -17.64 -11.15 6.23
CA VAL A 99 -18.14 -12.51 6.34
C VAL A 99 -17.32 -13.41 5.41
N LEU A 100 -16.82 -14.54 5.92
CA LEU A 100 -16.01 -15.50 5.18
C LEU A 100 -16.67 -16.88 5.23
N SER A 101 -16.79 -17.52 4.06
CA SER A 101 -17.35 -18.87 3.94
C SER A 101 -16.27 -19.87 3.57
N LEU A 102 -16.09 -20.90 4.40
CA LEU A 102 -15.14 -21.98 4.16
C LEU A 102 -15.79 -23.14 3.40
N PRO A 103 -15.06 -23.80 2.48
CA PRO A 103 -13.62 -23.65 2.19
C PRO A 103 -13.27 -22.53 1.20
N GLY A 104 -14.25 -21.83 0.62
CA GLY A 104 -14.02 -20.85 -0.46
C GLY A 104 -13.09 -19.68 -0.09
N ALA A 105 -13.05 -19.31 1.19
CA ALA A 105 -12.26 -18.19 1.70
C ALA A 105 -10.98 -18.59 2.47
N GLU A 106 -10.50 -19.85 2.37
CA GLU A 106 -9.33 -20.32 3.13
C GLU A 106 -8.07 -19.48 2.87
N SER A 107 -7.74 -19.22 1.60
CA SER A 107 -6.55 -18.44 1.22
C SER A 107 -6.61 -17.01 1.76
N LEU A 108 -7.77 -16.37 1.65
CA LEU A 108 -8.03 -15.03 2.18
C LEU A 108 -7.90 -14.99 3.71
N LEU A 109 -8.41 -16.02 4.41
CA LEU A 109 -8.32 -16.10 5.86
C LEU A 109 -6.87 -16.33 6.34
N VAL A 110 -6.12 -17.22 5.68
CA VAL A 110 -4.68 -17.42 5.96
C VAL A 110 -3.91 -16.11 5.75
N ASP A 111 -4.22 -15.37 4.68
CA ASP A 111 -3.61 -14.07 4.44
C ASP A 111 -3.93 -13.07 5.55
N ARG A 112 -5.19 -12.98 6.00
CA ARG A 112 -5.58 -12.10 7.12
C ARG A 112 -4.95 -12.50 8.45
N LEU A 113 -4.79 -13.80 8.71
CA LEU A 113 -4.16 -14.31 9.93
C LEU A 113 -2.66 -13.99 9.95
N ALA A 114 -1.97 -14.17 8.83
CA ALA A 114 -0.56 -13.82 8.72
C ALA A 114 -0.34 -12.30 8.80
N ASP A 115 -1.27 -11.48 8.27
CA ASP A 115 -1.28 -10.02 8.48
C ASP A 115 -1.37 -9.65 9.96
N ALA A 116 -2.29 -10.31 10.65
CA ALA A 116 -2.50 -10.17 12.08
C ALA A 116 -1.22 -10.46 12.89
N ALA A 117 -0.48 -11.50 12.49
CA ALA A 117 0.78 -11.91 13.10
C ALA A 117 1.92 -10.87 12.94
N GLU A 118 2.07 -10.35 11.71
CA GLU A 118 3.15 -9.39 11.39
C GLU A 118 2.98 -8.05 12.14
N GLY A 119 1.78 -7.79 12.65
CA GLY A 119 1.41 -6.62 13.44
C GLY A 119 0.62 -5.66 12.57
N VAL A 120 -0.70 -5.67 12.75
CA VAL A 120 -1.65 -4.80 12.04
C VAL A 120 -1.49 -3.37 12.54
N GLY A 121 -0.49 -2.66 12.02
CA GLY A 121 -0.60 -1.22 11.91
C GLY A 121 -1.65 -0.87 10.86
N ARG A 122 -2.09 0.40 10.82
CA ARG A 122 -2.81 0.92 9.66
C ARG A 122 -1.98 0.62 8.40
N ALA A 123 -2.62 0.11 7.34
CA ALA A 123 -1.95 -0.12 6.06
C ALA A 123 -1.18 1.13 5.63
N ALA A 124 -0.01 0.94 5.03
CA ALA A 124 0.78 2.05 4.51
C ALA A 124 -0.07 2.83 3.50
N LEU A 125 0.02 4.16 3.54
CA LEU A 125 -0.63 4.98 2.53
C LEU A 125 0.11 4.76 1.20
N THR A 126 -0.55 4.13 0.23
CA THR A 126 0.03 3.81 -1.08
C THR A 126 -0.30 4.90 -2.08
N VAL A 127 0.73 5.62 -2.52
CA VAL A 127 0.64 6.72 -3.49
C VAL A 127 1.28 6.30 -4.80
N GLY A 128 0.49 6.21 -5.86
CA GLY A 128 1.02 6.00 -7.22
C GLY A 128 1.31 7.33 -7.89
N VAL A 129 2.38 7.41 -8.68
CA VAL A 129 2.75 8.59 -9.45
C VAL A 129 2.87 8.19 -10.91
N VAL A 130 2.21 8.92 -11.80
CA VAL A 130 2.23 8.63 -13.24
C VAL A 130 2.34 9.92 -14.05
N GLY A 131 3.07 9.87 -15.17
CA GLY A 131 3.23 11.03 -16.04
C GLY A 131 2.07 11.18 -17.02
N GLY A 132 1.48 12.37 -17.12
CA GLY A 132 0.52 12.71 -18.19
C GLY A 132 1.16 12.72 -19.59
N ARG A 133 2.49 12.91 -19.65
CA ARG A 133 3.32 12.72 -20.85
C ARG A 133 4.71 12.17 -20.52
N GLY A 134 5.45 11.79 -21.56
CA GLY A 134 6.87 11.45 -21.42
C GLY A 134 7.66 12.66 -20.92
N GLY A 135 8.54 12.44 -19.93
CA GLY A 135 9.31 13.51 -19.30
C GLY A 135 8.49 14.47 -18.45
N ALA A 136 7.30 14.06 -17.96
CA ALA A 136 6.48 14.88 -17.07
C ALA A 136 7.12 15.10 -15.68
N GLY A 137 8.02 14.22 -15.25
CA GLY A 137 8.66 14.27 -13.93
C GLY A 137 8.03 13.34 -12.88
N ALA A 138 7.36 12.26 -13.30
CA ALA A 138 6.73 11.28 -12.40
C ALA A 138 7.75 10.62 -11.46
N SER A 139 8.79 10.00 -12.02
CA SER A 139 9.89 9.38 -11.25
C SER A 139 10.57 10.36 -10.29
N THR A 140 10.81 11.59 -10.75
CA THR A 140 11.36 12.68 -9.92
C THR A 140 10.48 12.98 -8.72
N LEU A 141 9.16 13.10 -8.93
CA LEU A 141 8.20 13.33 -7.87
C LEU A 141 8.09 12.12 -6.93
N ALA A 142 8.09 10.89 -7.46
CA ALA A 142 8.04 9.66 -6.69
C ALA A 142 9.23 9.56 -5.71
N CYS A 143 10.45 9.80 -6.20
CA CYS A 143 11.65 9.89 -5.36
C CYS A 143 11.54 11.00 -4.30
N GLY A 144 11.09 12.19 -4.70
CA GLY A 144 10.91 13.31 -3.77
C GLY A 144 9.91 12.99 -2.64
N LEU A 145 8.79 12.35 -2.97
CA LEU A 145 7.79 11.89 -2.01
C LEU A 145 8.36 10.86 -1.04
N ALA A 146 9.07 9.86 -1.56
CA ALA A 146 9.70 8.84 -0.73
C ALA A 146 10.74 9.45 0.23
N LEU A 147 11.63 10.30 -0.28
CA LEU A 147 12.63 10.95 0.56
C LEU A 147 11.99 11.87 1.62
N ALA A 148 10.92 12.59 1.28
CA ALA A 148 10.19 13.41 2.26
C ALA A 148 9.54 12.58 3.36
N ALA A 149 8.91 11.45 3.02
CA ALA A 149 8.33 10.54 4.00
C ALA A 149 9.40 9.94 4.93
N ALA A 150 10.53 9.49 4.36
CA ALA A 150 11.64 8.95 5.14
C ALA A 150 12.24 9.98 6.11
N ARG A 151 12.43 11.24 5.66
CA ARG A 151 12.90 12.33 6.53
C ARG A 151 11.95 12.64 7.69
N ALA A 152 10.64 12.46 7.48
CA ALA A 152 9.63 12.60 8.52
C ALA A 152 9.60 11.39 9.49
N GLY A 153 10.57 10.47 9.41
CA GLY A 153 10.68 9.29 10.27
C GLY A 153 9.69 8.18 9.91
N ARG A 154 9.09 8.22 8.72
CA ARG A 154 8.12 7.20 8.30
C ARG A 154 8.84 6.03 7.64
N ARG A 155 8.40 4.81 7.95
CA ARG A 155 8.69 3.65 7.12
C ARG A 155 8.30 3.98 5.68
N THR A 156 9.25 3.85 4.76
CA THR A 156 9.05 4.25 3.37
C THR A 156 9.59 3.21 2.42
N LEU A 157 8.76 2.82 1.47
CA LEU A 157 9.12 1.93 0.38
C LEU A 157 8.80 2.61 -0.97
N LEU A 158 9.76 2.61 -1.89
CA LEU A 158 9.64 3.12 -3.24
C LEU A 158 9.68 1.96 -4.22
N VAL A 159 8.65 1.80 -5.03
CA VAL A 159 8.51 0.75 -6.04
C VAL A 159 8.62 1.35 -7.43
N ASP A 160 9.57 0.85 -8.22
CA ASP A 160 9.72 1.18 -9.62
C ASP A 160 8.81 0.28 -10.47
N GLY A 161 7.74 0.82 -11.03
CA GLY A 161 6.83 0.09 -11.90
C GLY A 161 7.24 0.12 -13.38
N ASP A 162 8.25 0.89 -13.78
CA ASP A 162 8.61 1.08 -15.18
C ASP A 162 9.88 0.28 -15.54
N PRO A 163 9.74 -0.91 -16.18
CA PRO A 163 10.89 -1.71 -16.58
C PRO A 163 11.82 -1.00 -17.59
N LEU A 164 11.36 0.09 -18.20
CA LEU A 164 12.10 0.85 -19.21
C LEU A 164 12.60 2.21 -18.69
N GLY A 165 12.36 2.54 -17.41
CA GLY A 165 12.55 3.87 -16.82
C GLY A 165 13.98 4.24 -16.40
N GLY A 166 14.95 3.33 -16.55
CA GLY A 166 16.36 3.56 -16.17
C GLY A 166 16.69 3.27 -14.70
N GLY A 167 15.70 2.90 -13.88
CA GLY A 167 15.85 2.45 -12.50
C GLY A 167 15.81 3.59 -11.47
N LEU A 168 14.85 3.53 -10.54
CA LEU A 168 14.77 4.50 -9.43
C LEU A 168 15.96 4.47 -8.47
N ASP A 169 16.68 3.36 -8.39
CA ASP A 169 17.90 3.25 -7.59
C ASP A 169 19.03 4.13 -8.13
N VAL A 170 19.17 4.26 -9.45
CA VAL A 170 20.10 5.22 -10.08
C VAL A 170 19.72 6.65 -9.74
N LEU A 171 18.43 6.98 -9.83
CA LEU A 171 17.92 8.32 -9.52
C LEU A 171 18.16 8.71 -8.05
N LEU A 172 18.23 7.72 -7.15
CA LEU A 172 18.53 7.90 -5.73
C LEU A 172 20.03 7.83 -5.39
N GLY A 173 20.90 7.46 -6.35
CA GLY A 173 22.32 7.22 -6.13
C GLY A 173 22.60 5.96 -5.30
N GLY A 174 21.71 4.98 -5.36
CA GLY A 174 21.75 3.72 -4.61
C GLY A 174 22.02 2.49 -5.49
N GLU A 175 22.51 2.69 -6.71
CA GLU A 175 22.65 1.62 -7.70
C GLU A 175 23.72 0.57 -7.36
N ARG A 176 24.54 0.84 -6.34
CA ARG A 176 25.55 -0.09 -5.80
C ARG A 176 25.06 -0.81 -4.54
N GLU A 177 23.87 -0.46 -4.05
CA GLU A 177 23.32 -1.08 -2.84
C GLU A 177 22.84 -2.51 -3.14
N GLU A 178 23.29 -3.43 -2.30
CA GLU A 178 22.93 -4.84 -2.34
C GLU A 178 21.46 -5.05 -1.94
N GLY A 179 20.85 -6.10 -2.49
CA GLY A 179 19.47 -6.49 -2.18
C GLY A 179 18.72 -6.97 -3.40
N ARG A 180 17.54 -7.53 -3.16
CA ARG A 180 16.66 -8.09 -4.19
C ARG A 180 16.05 -7.01 -5.07
N ARG A 181 15.85 -7.35 -6.35
CA ARG A 181 15.20 -6.55 -7.40
C ARG A 181 14.02 -7.30 -7.98
N TRP A 182 13.24 -6.66 -8.86
CA TRP A 182 12.07 -7.29 -9.49
C TRP A 182 12.28 -8.72 -10.03
N PRO A 183 13.38 -9.04 -10.74
CA PRO A 183 13.63 -10.40 -11.23
C PRO A 183 13.63 -11.47 -10.12
N ASP A 184 14.04 -11.13 -8.89
CA ASP A 184 14.07 -12.05 -7.75
C ASP A 184 12.66 -12.40 -7.23
N PHE A 185 11.67 -11.57 -7.55
CA PHE A 185 10.27 -11.77 -7.15
C PHE A 185 9.39 -12.32 -8.28
N ALA A 186 9.83 -12.21 -9.54
CA ALA A 186 9.07 -12.65 -10.71
C ALA A 186 8.73 -14.15 -10.70
N ALA A 187 9.62 -14.97 -10.13
CA ALA A 187 9.42 -16.42 -9.99
C ALA A 187 8.77 -16.84 -8.67
N SER A 188 8.55 -15.91 -7.73
CA SER A 188 7.98 -16.22 -6.43
C SER A 188 6.50 -16.58 -6.59
N LYS A 189 6.13 -17.79 -6.16
CA LYS A 189 4.74 -18.24 -6.11
C LYS A 189 4.23 -18.08 -4.69
N GLY A 190 3.15 -17.33 -4.52
CA GLY A 190 2.44 -17.19 -3.25
C GLY A 190 2.78 -15.93 -2.46
N ARG A 191 2.48 -15.98 -1.16
CA ARG A 191 2.51 -14.86 -0.24
C ARG A 191 3.95 -14.45 0.11
N LEU A 192 4.26 -13.16 -0.02
CA LEU A 192 5.51 -12.57 0.46
C LEU A 192 5.31 -11.92 1.84
N ALA A 193 6.02 -12.35 2.88
CA ALA A 193 5.93 -11.66 4.17
C ALA A 193 6.41 -10.20 4.06
N GLY A 194 5.72 -9.24 4.69
CA GLY A 194 6.00 -7.81 4.54
C GLY A 194 7.38 -7.42 5.08
N GLY A 195 7.73 -7.96 6.25
CA GLY A 195 9.06 -7.76 6.85
C GLY A 195 10.18 -8.35 6.00
N ALA A 196 9.98 -9.57 5.48
CA ALA A 196 10.97 -10.24 4.62
C ALA A 196 11.18 -9.50 3.30
N LEU A 197 10.11 -8.92 2.71
CA LEU A 197 10.25 -8.05 1.55
C LEU A 197 11.17 -6.88 1.89
N GLU A 198 10.83 -6.07 2.90
CA GLU A 198 11.61 -4.88 3.26
C GLU A 198 13.07 -5.15 3.57
N GLU A 199 13.35 -6.19 4.36
CA GLU A 199 14.71 -6.56 4.76
C GLU A 199 15.54 -7.03 3.57
N SER A 200 14.90 -7.61 2.56
CA SER A 200 15.57 -8.05 1.34
C SER A 200 15.87 -6.92 0.34
N LEU A 201 15.22 -5.75 0.48
CA LEU A 201 15.39 -4.64 -0.46
C LEU A 201 16.57 -3.72 -0.06
N PRO A 202 17.26 -3.14 -1.05
CA PRO A 202 18.21 -2.05 -0.83
C PRO A 202 17.64 -0.94 0.05
N SER A 203 18.48 -0.36 0.90
CA SER A 203 18.14 0.85 1.67
C SER A 203 18.99 2.02 1.20
N VAL A 204 18.33 3.01 0.60
CA VAL A 204 18.98 4.22 0.10
C VAL A 204 18.41 5.40 0.87
N ARG A 205 19.23 6.08 1.66
CA ARG A 205 18.83 7.30 2.42
C ARG A 205 17.56 7.11 3.27
N GLY A 206 17.40 5.94 3.89
CA GLY A 206 16.23 5.62 4.72
C GLY A 206 14.98 5.19 3.95
N VAL A 207 15.07 5.02 2.63
CA VAL A 207 14.01 4.49 1.77
C VAL A 207 14.38 3.06 1.37
N ARG A 208 13.44 2.11 1.48
CA ARG A 208 13.57 0.79 0.84
C ARG A 208 13.17 0.88 -0.62
N VAL A 209 13.99 0.40 -1.54
CA VAL A 209 13.76 0.59 -2.99
C VAL A 209 13.63 -0.76 -3.68
N LEU A 210 12.51 -0.99 -4.34
CA LEU A 210 12.36 -2.08 -5.30
C LEU A 210 12.51 -1.50 -6.71
N SER A 211 13.68 -1.69 -7.30
CA SER A 211 13.98 -1.31 -8.69
C SER A 211 14.08 -2.52 -9.61
N TRP A 212 14.19 -2.26 -10.91
CA TRP A 212 14.51 -3.26 -11.91
C TRP A 212 16.01 -3.62 -11.87
N GLY A 213 16.32 -4.89 -12.13
CA GLY A 213 17.70 -5.35 -12.29
C GLY A 213 18.33 -4.81 -13.58
N ARG A 214 19.64 -4.97 -13.72
CA ARG A 214 20.37 -4.51 -14.93
C ARG A 214 20.39 -5.53 -16.07
N ASP A 215 20.14 -6.79 -15.76
CA ASP A 215 20.08 -7.87 -16.74
C ASP A 215 18.75 -7.87 -17.49
N ALA A 216 18.71 -8.55 -18.65
CA ALA A 216 17.50 -8.66 -19.47
C ALA A 216 16.31 -9.15 -18.63
N THR A 217 15.30 -8.30 -18.49
CA THR A 217 14.17 -8.54 -17.60
C THR A 217 13.13 -9.41 -18.30
N ALA A 218 12.85 -10.60 -17.74
CA ALA A 218 11.59 -11.27 -18.03
C ALA A 218 10.42 -10.40 -17.53
N PRO A 219 9.26 -10.39 -18.21
CA PRO A 219 8.09 -9.67 -17.74
C PRO A 219 7.71 -10.14 -16.33
N VAL A 220 7.51 -9.21 -15.41
CA VAL A 220 6.99 -9.54 -14.06
C VAL A 220 5.50 -9.82 -14.20
N PRO A 221 5.03 -11.01 -13.78
CA PRO A 221 3.62 -11.36 -13.88
C PRO A 221 2.77 -10.54 -12.91
N PRO A 222 1.48 -10.29 -13.22
CA PRO A 222 0.59 -9.50 -12.35
C PRO A 222 0.50 -10.06 -10.93
N GLU A 223 0.57 -11.37 -10.75
CA GLU A 223 0.53 -12.03 -9.44
C GLU A 223 1.73 -11.65 -8.57
N ALA A 224 2.90 -11.44 -9.16
CA ALA A 224 4.07 -10.97 -8.44
C ALA A 224 3.91 -9.50 -8.02
N VAL A 225 3.37 -8.64 -8.89
CA VAL A 225 3.03 -7.25 -8.54
C VAL A 225 2.00 -7.21 -7.41
N ARG A 226 0.96 -8.07 -7.48
CA ARG A 226 -0.03 -8.26 -6.42
C ARG A 226 0.64 -8.57 -5.09
N SER A 227 1.46 -9.62 -5.07
CA SER A 227 2.10 -10.11 -3.84
C SER A 227 3.05 -9.08 -3.23
N VAL A 228 3.86 -8.43 -4.06
CA VAL A 228 4.83 -7.41 -3.63
C VAL A 228 4.14 -6.16 -3.07
N LEU A 229 3.15 -5.61 -3.76
CA LEU A 229 2.46 -4.41 -3.28
C LEU A 229 1.61 -4.72 -2.04
N ALA A 230 0.97 -5.88 -1.99
CA ALA A 230 0.30 -6.34 -0.78
C ALA A 230 1.30 -6.41 0.39
N ALA A 231 2.49 -7.00 0.18
CA ALA A 231 3.56 -7.06 1.18
C ALA A 231 4.06 -5.68 1.62
N ALA A 232 4.30 -4.78 0.68
CA ALA A 232 4.77 -3.43 0.95
C ALA A 232 3.81 -2.64 1.83
N ARG A 233 2.51 -2.90 1.75
CA ARG A 233 1.46 -2.17 2.46
C ARG A 233 1.24 -2.60 3.92
N ARG A 234 1.65 -3.82 4.29
CA ARG A 234 1.24 -4.47 5.55
C ARG A 234 1.78 -3.84 6.84
N ARG A 235 2.87 -3.08 6.78
CA ARG A 235 3.61 -2.60 7.97
C ARG A 235 3.49 -1.10 8.22
N GLY A 236 2.47 -0.46 7.64
CA GLY A 236 2.24 0.98 7.78
C GLY A 236 3.32 1.85 7.13
N GLY A 237 3.23 3.16 7.35
CA GLY A 237 4.13 4.13 6.72
C GLY A 237 3.64 4.59 5.34
N ALA A 238 4.57 4.76 4.41
CA ALA A 238 4.32 5.24 3.05
C ALA A 238 4.86 4.25 2.01
N VAL A 239 4.05 3.93 1.01
CA VAL A 239 4.50 3.23 -0.20
C VAL A 239 4.30 4.17 -1.37
N VAL A 240 5.37 4.45 -2.11
CA VAL A 240 5.30 5.27 -3.33
C VAL A 240 5.56 4.35 -4.51
N VAL A 241 4.69 4.37 -5.50
CA VAL A 241 4.80 3.54 -6.71
C VAL A 241 5.00 4.46 -7.92
N ASP A 242 6.14 4.38 -8.58
CA ASP A 242 6.35 5.07 -9.86
C ASP A 242 5.75 4.21 -10.98
N LEU A 243 4.71 4.70 -11.63
CA LEU A 243 3.92 3.93 -12.59
C LEU A 243 4.35 4.27 -14.02
N PRO A 244 4.50 3.26 -14.89
CA PRO A 244 4.67 3.51 -16.30
C PRO A 244 3.35 4.04 -16.88
N ARG A 245 3.42 4.60 -18.09
CA ARG A 245 2.25 5.11 -18.83
C ARG A 245 1.47 4.01 -19.59
N GLY A 246 1.81 2.75 -19.36
CA GLY A 246 1.14 1.60 -19.94
C GLY A 246 -0.15 1.23 -19.21
N THR A 247 -0.92 0.31 -19.78
CA THR A 247 -2.13 -0.26 -19.17
C THR A 247 -2.12 -1.79 -19.26
N ASP A 248 -0.94 -2.38 -19.19
CA ASP A 248 -0.81 -3.83 -19.16
C ASP A 248 -1.37 -4.41 -17.84
N PRO A 249 -1.58 -5.73 -17.76
CA PRO A 249 -2.17 -6.36 -16.58
C PRO A 249 -1.39 -6.12 -15.28
N SER A 250 -0.05 -5.99 -15.34
CA SER A 250 0.78 -5.73 -14.17
C SER A 250 0.59 -4.29 -13.67
N VAL A 251 0.46 -3.32 -14.57
CA VAL A 251 0.12 -1.94 -14.21
C VAL A 251 -1.29 -1.85 -13.64
N THR A 252 -2.25 -2.56 -14.23
CA THR A 252 -3.63 -2.61 -13.73
C THR A 252 -3.68 -3.13 -12.29
N GLU A 253 -2.89 -4.15 -11.99
CA GLU A 253 -2.76 -4.69 -10.64
C GLU A 253 -2.13 -3.69 -9.66
N ALA A 254 -1.15 -2.90 -10.12
CA ALA A 254 -0.56 -1.84 -9.30
C ALA A 254 -1.57 -0.73 -9.00
N LEU A 255 -2.31 -0.27 -10.01
CA LEU A 255 -3.34 0.76 -9.89
C LEU A 255 -4.43 0.37 -8.88
N ALA A 256 -4.89 -0.88 -8.92
CA ALA A 256 -5.94 -1.40 -8.05
C ALA A 256 -5.56 -1.40 -6.55
N GLN A 257 -4.27 -1.32 -6.22
CA GLN A 257 -3.76 -1.34 -4.85
C GLN A 257 -3.35 0.04 -4.32
N LEU A 258 -3.54 1.10 -5.11
CA LEU A 258 -3.29 2.47 -4.68
C LEU A 258 -4.42 2.97 -3.79
N ASP A 259 -4.05 3.78 -2.80
CA ASP A 259 -5.01 4.57 -2.04
C ASP A 259 -5.22 5.94 -2.70
N LEU A 260 -4.17 6.47 -3.36
CA LEU A 260 -4.16 7.76 -4.05
C LEU A 260 -3.23 7.69 -5.29
N GLY A 261 -3.68 8.23 -6.42
CA GLY A 261 -2.88 8.41 -7.63
C GLY A 261 -2.58 9.88 -7.89
N LEU A 262 -1.36 10.18 -8.35
CA LEU A 262 -0.91 11.50 -8.74
C LEU A 262 -0.56 11.49 -10.23
N LEU A 263 -1.35 12.23 -11.02
CA LEU A 263 -1.09 12.46 -12.43
C LEU A 263 -0.26 13.73 -12.60
N VAL A 264 1.01 13.59 -12.97
CA VAL A 264 1.93 14.73 -13.15
C VAL A 264 1.75 15.32 -14.54
N VAL A 265 1.36 16.60 -14.60
CA VAL A 265 0.98 17.28 -15.84
C VAL A 265 1.79 18.57 -15.99
N PRO A 266 2.77 18.64 -16.90
CA PRO A 266 3.36 19.89 -17.32
C PRO A 266 2.28 20.87 -17.79
N ALA A 267 2.35 22.13 -17.39
CA ALA A 267 1.37 23.16 -17.72
C ALA A 267 1.49 23.66 -19.18
N GLU A 268 1.33 22.73 -20.13
CA GLU A 268 1.43 22.94 -21.56
C GLU A 268 0.21 22.28 -22.24
N LEU A 269 -0.39 22.91 -23.25
CA LEU A 269 -1.63 22.42 -23.88
C LEU A 269 -1.52 20.95 -24.39
N ARG A 270 -0.39 20.59 -25.01
CA ARG A 270 -0.18 19.21 -25.49
C ARG A 270 -0.03 18.20 -24.36
N ALA A 271 0.54 18.64 -23.23
CA ALA A 271 0.68 17.80 -22.04
C ALA A 271 -0.68 17.57 -21.37
N VAL A 272 -1.54 18.59 -21.29
CA VAL A 272 -2.92 18.46 -20.80
C VAL A 272 -3.72 17.50 -21.67
N ALA A 273 -3.64 17.63 -23.01
CA ALA A 273 -4.35 16.72 -23.92
C ALA A 273 -3.85 15.26 -23.85
N ALA A 274 -2.56 15.04 -23.55
CA ALA A 274 -2.02 13.70 -23.31
C ALA A 274 -2.45 13.17 -21.93
N ALA A 275 -2.47 14.03 -20.92
CA ALA A 275 -2.91 13.71 -19.57
C ALA A 275 -4.40 13.35 -19.51
N ASP A 276 -5.27 13.99 -20.29
CA ASP A 276 -6.70 13.63 -20.36
C ASP A 276 -6.90 12.18 -20.82
N ARG A 277 -6.15 11.75 -21.84
CA ARG A 277 -6.16 10.33 -22.28
C ARG A 277 -5.64 9.39 -21.20
N MET A 278 -4.60 9.81 -20.47
CA MET A 278 -4.05 9.02 -19.37
C MET A 278 -5.05 8.89 -18.22
N ALA A 279 -5.67 10.00 -17.82
CA ALA A 279 -6.69 10.05 -16.79
C ALA A 279 -7.89 9.17 -17.14
N ALA A 280 -8.36 9.21 -18.40
CA ALA A 280 -9.42 8.33 -18.88
C ALA A 280 -9.04 6.85 -18.82
N ALA A 281 -7.77 6.51 -19.09
CA ALA A 281 -7.30 5.13 -19.10
C ALA A 281 -7.15 4.53 -17.70
N ILE A 282 -6.59 5.29 -16.74
CA ILE A 282 -6.27 4.77 -15.40
C ILE A 282 -7.33 5.12 -14.34
N GLY A 283 -8.12 6.18 -14.56
CA GLY A 283 -9.10 6.69 -13.61
C GLY A 283 -10.06 5.63 -13.06
N PRO A 284 -10.60 4.71 -13.90
CA PRO A 284 -11.48 3.65 -13.40
C PRO A 284 -10.82 2.67 -12.42
N ALA A 285 -9.49 2.56 -12.42
CA ALA A 285 -8.74 1.63 -11.57
C ALA A 285 -8.20 2.28 -10.29
N VAL A 286 -8.28 3.61 -10.15
CA VAL A 286 -7.71 4.37 -9.03
C VAL A 286 -8.82 5.05 -8.24
N ARG A 287 -8.91 4.77 -6.93
CA ARG A 287 -9.99 5.30 -6.08
C ARG A 287 -10.03 6.83 -6.00
N ASP A 288 -8.87 7.45 -5.94
CA ASP A 288 -8.68 8.89 -5.84
C ASP A 288 -7.51 9.27 -6.75
N LEU A 289 -7.79 9.88 -7.89
CA LEU A 289 -6.78 10.33 -8.84
C LEU A 289 -6.75 11.86 -8.85
N ARG A 290 -5.60 12.45 -8.56
CA ARG A 290 -5.43 13.92 -8.45
C ARG A 290 -4.37 14.43 -9.42
N ALA A 291 -4.56 15.64 -9.91
CA ALA A 291 -3.59 16.31 -10.78
C ALA A 291 -2.48 16.97 -9.94
N VAL A 292 -1.23 16.78 -10.36
CA VAL A 292 -0.08 17.59 -9.92
C VAL A 292 0.38 18.41 -11.11
N VAL A 293 0.18 19.71 -11.06
CA VAL A 293 0.47 20.59 -12.18
C VAL A 293 1.89 21.11 -12.05
N ARG A 294 2.73 20.84 -13.05
CA ARG A 294 4.14 21.21 -13.04
C ARG A 294 4.38 22.44 -13.90
N GLY A 295 4.95 23.48 -13.30
CA GLY A 295 5.36 24.68 -14.02
C GLY A 295 6.59 24.47 -14.93
N PRO A 296 6.94 25.47 -15.75
CA PRO A 296 6.26 26.77 -15.90
C PRO A 296 4.95 26.67 -16.69
N TYR A 297 4.05 27.63 -16.50
CA TYR A 297 2.77 27.72 -17.21
C TYR A 297 2.94 28.32 -18.61
N ALA A 298 2.33 27.69 -19.60
CA ALA A 298 2.05 28.35 -20.87
C ALA A 298 1.06 29.52 -20.65
N VAL A 299 1.11 30.51 -21.55
CA VAL A 299 0.29 31.73 -21.45
C VAL A 299 -1.19 31.37 -21.33
N GLY A 300 -1.85 31.92 -20.29
CA GLY A 300 -3.27 31.73 -20.04
C GLY A 300 -3.64 30.42 -19.34
N LEU A 301 -2.67 29.62 -18.89
CA LEU A 301 -2.90 28.45 -18.06
C LEU A 301 -2.54 28.72 -16.61
N ASP A 302 -3.30 28.13 -15.69
CA ASP A 302 -2.98 28.00 -14.27
C ASP A 302 -3.30 26.57 -13.79
N GLU A 303 -2.97 26.24 -12.56
CA GLU A 303 -3.17 24.91 -11.98
C GLU A 303 -4.65 24.50 -11.93
N ARG A 304 -5.54 25.47 -11.74
CA ARG A 304 -6.99 25.23 -11.63
C ARG A 304 -7.56 24.90 -12.98
N TRP A 305 -7.21 25.66 -14.01
CA TRP A 305 -7.61 25.40 -15.38
C TRP A 305 -7.18 24.00 -15.83
N VAL A 306 -5.95 23.58 -15.49
CA VAL A 306 -5.46 22.24 -15.84
C VAL A 306 -6.25 21.16 -15.10
N ALA A 307 -6.50 21.32 -13.80
CA ALA A 307 -7.28 20.37 -13.02
C ALA A 307 -8.73 20.26 -13.52
N ASP A 308 -9.36 21.40 -13.81
CA ASP A 308 -10.72 21.49 -14.35
C ASP A 308 -10.82 20.84 -15.73
N ALA A 309 -9.86 21.09 -16.61
CA ALA A 309 -9.80 20.46 -17.93
C ALA A 309 -9.72 18.93 -17.86
N LEU A 310 -9.02 18.40 -16.85
CA LEU A 310 -8.88 16.96 -16.61
C LEU A 310 -10.03 16.37 -15.80
N ARG A 311 -10.87 17.21 -15.18
CA ARG A 311 -11.93 16.81 -14.24
C ARG A 311 -11.37 16.03 -13.05
N LEU A 312 -10.19 16.43 -12.55
CA LEU A 312 -9.51 15.80 -11.41
C LEU A 312 -9.33 16.81 -10.28
N PRO A 313 -9.42 16.38 -9.01
CA PRO A 313 -9.00 17.23 -7.90
C PRO A 313 -7.53 17.64 -8.03
N LEU A 314 -7.21 18.86 -7.60
CA LEU A 314 -5.84 19.36 -7.59
C LEU A 314 -5.10 18.89 -6.33
N ALA A 315 -4.02 18.12 -6.48
CA ALA A 315 -3.12 17.77 -5.36
C ALA A 315 -2.15 18.93 -5.03
N GLY A 316 -1.81 19.74 -6.03
CA GLY A 316 -1.07 20.99 -5.89
C GLY A 316 -0.24 21.34 -7.13
N GLU A 317 0.38 22.51 -7.08
CA GLU A 317 1.38 22.93 -8.06
C GLU A 317 2.78 22.48 -7.63
N LEU A 318 3.52 21.87 -8.57
CA LEU A 318 4.95 21.61 -8.47
C LEU A 318 5.72 22.69 -9.24
N PRO A 319 6.38 23.64 -8.53
CA PRO A 319 7.12 24.70 -9.20
C PRO A 319 8.28 24.15 -10.03
N TYR A 320 8.63 24.87 -11.10
CA TYR A 320 9.82 24.54 -11.89
C TYR A 320 11.09 24.73 -11.05
N ASP A 321 11.95 23.73 -11.07
CA ASP A 321 13.24 23.75 -10.40
C ASP A 321 14.35 23.47 -11.44
N PRO A 322 15.11 24.51 -11.84
CA PRO A 322 16.18 24.35 -12.83
C PRO A 322 17.37 23.55 -12.28
N GLY A 323 17.51 23.43 -10.95
CA GLY A 323 18.64 22.74 -10.32
C GLY A 323 18.58 21.22 -10.44
N ILE A 324 17.38 20.65 -10.61
CA ILE A 324 17.16 19.19 -10.57
C ILE A 324 18.07 18.43 -11.56
N VAL A 325 18.24 18.93 -12.78
CA VAL A 325 19.06 18.24 -13.79
C VAL A 325 20.55 18.25 -13.40
N ALA A 326 21.07 19.41 -12.99
CA ALA A 326 22.46 19.53 -12.57
C ALA A 326 22.75 18.72 -11.30
N ASP A 327 21.81 18.69 -10.36
CA ASP A 327 21.89 17.88 -9.15
C ASP A 327 21.95 16.38 -9.49
N GLN A 328 21.10 15.92 -10.42
CA GLN A 328 21.10 14.53 -10.88
C GLN A 328 22.43 14.15 -11.55
N ASP A 329 22.96 15.01 -12.41
CA ASP A 329 24.27 14.80 -13.05
C ASP A 329 25.41 14.73 -12.03
N ALA A 330 25.25 15.40 -10.88
CA ALA A 330 26.16 15.36 -9.74
C ALA A 330 25.89 14.21 -8.74
N GLY A 331 24.91 13.33 -9.01
CA GLY A 331 24.54 12.21 -8.14
C GLY A 331 23.75 12.63 -6.89
N VAL A 332 23.19 13.85 -6.88
CA VAL A 332 22.30 14.34 -5.83
C VAL A 332 20.86 13.94 -6.18
N PRO A 333 20.16 13.21 -5.30
CA PRO A 333 18.84 12.72 -5.63
C PRO A 333 17.80 13.85 -5.64
N PRO A 334 16.74 13.73 -6.47
CA PRO A 334 15.73 14.77 -6.56
C PRO A 334 15.03 14.97 -5.21
N GLY A 335 14.93 16.23 -4.80
CA GLY A 335 14.30 16.59 -3.53
C GLY A 335 15.20 16.30 -2.33
N ALA A 336 16.51 16.07 -2.52
CA ALA A 336 17.52 15.97 -1.46
C ALA A 336 17.44 17.14 -0.47
N GLU A 337 17.34 18.37 -1.01
CA GLU A 337 17.19 19.63 -0.27
C GLU A 337 15.74 19.80 0.23
N PRO A 338 15.47 19.66 1.54
CA PRO A 338 14.11 19.72 2.08
C PRO A 338 13.46 21.09 1.88
N ARG A 339 14.25 22.16 1.82
CA ARG A 339 13.74 23.52 1.60
C ARG A 339 13.60 23.87 0.12
N GLY A 340 13.99 23.00 -0.80
CA GLY A 340 13.84 23.20 -2.23
C GLY A 340 12.37 23.13 -2.69
N PRO A 341 12.03 23.57 -3.91
CA PRO A 341 10.68 23.51 -4.45
C PRO A 341 10.03 22.12 -4.34
N LEU A 342 10.73 21.08 -4.79
CA LEU A 342 10.25 19.69 -4.71
C LEU A 342 10.13 19.20 -3.26
N GLY A 343 11.13 19.47 -2.42
CA GLY A 343 11.13 19.07 -1.01
C GLY A 343 9.94 19.65 -0.24
N ARG A 344 9.65 20.95 -0.43
CA ARG A 344 8.49 21.62 0.17
C ARG A 344 7.16 21.06 -0.33
N PHE A 345 7.03 20.82 -1.64
CA PHE A 345 5.84 20.20 -2.20
C PHE A 345 5.57 18.83 -1.57
N CYS A 346 6.58 17.96 -1.53
CA CYS A 346 6.45 16.62 -1.00
C CYS A 346 6.13 16.60 0.50
N ALA A 347 6.78 17.47 1.29
CA ALA A 347 6.46 17.61 2.72
C ALA A 347 5.00 18.06 2.93
N ALA A 348 4.58 19.11 2.22
CA ALA A 348 3.22 19.63 2.32
C ALA A 348 2.17 18.61 1.84
N PHE A 349 2.50 17.81 0.83
CA PHE A 349 1.65 16.73 0.35
C PHE A 349 1.40 15.70 1.46
N TRP A 350 2.44 15.21 2.13
CA TRP A 350 2.27 14.21 3.20
C TRP A 350 1.48 14.76 4.39
N GLU A 351 1.69 16.00 4.79
CA GLU A 351 0.89 16.64 5.84
C GLU A 351 -0.61 16.65 5.50
N ARG A 352 -0.96 16.97 4.24
CA ARG A 352 -2.37 16.98 3.78
C ARG A 352 -2.94 15.57 3.64
N ALA A 353 -2.18 14.65 3.03
CA ALA A 353 -2.64 13.29 2.75
C ALA A 353 -2.86 12.46 4.03
N LEU A 354 -2.18 12.85 5.12
CA LEU A 354 -2.27 12.18 6.41
C LEU A 354 -3.18 12.89 7.41
N ALA A 355 -3.72 14.06 7.05
CA ALA A 355 -4.66 14.78 7.89
C ALA A 355 -5.94 13.92 8.11
N PRO A 356 -6.40 13.75 9.37
CA PRO A 356 -7.62 13.01 9.65
C PRO A 356 -8.83 13.75 9.05
N GLY A 357 -9.36 13.26 7.93
CA GLY A 357 -10.55 13.80 7.24
C GLY A 357 -10.40 14.18 5.76
N GLY A 358 -9.26 13.91 5.11
CA GLY A 358 -8.97 14.33 3.73
C GLY A 358 -9.66 13.58 2.58
N ALA A 359 -10.88 13.06 2.79
CA ALA A 359 -11.79 12.64 1.72
C ALA A 359 -13.02 13.55 1.80
N ALA A 360 -12.98 14.64 1.03
CA ALA A 360 -14.11 15.51 0.73
C ALA A 360 -14.05 15.81 -0.76
#